data_AF-A0A971N6S9-F1
#
_entry.id   AF-A0A971N6S9-F1
#
_cell.length_a   1.000
_cell.length_b   1.000
_cell.length_c   1.000
_cell.angle_alpha   90.00
_cell.angle_beta   90.00
_cell.angle_gamma   90.00
#
_symmetry.space_group_name_H-M   'P 1'
#
loop_
_entity.id
_entity.type
_entity.pdbx_description
1 polymer ?
#
loop_
_entity_poly.entity_id
_entity_poly.type
_entity_poly.pdbx_seq_one_letter_code
_entity_poly.pdbx_strand_id
1 'polypeptide(L)'
;MMQTVSANLGALTVELHLPEATEIIKMNKPSTLSEPAAMIKAALKATSAGPSLEQVIQEKLKTNPEPKVVIVISDNTRPVPYSGENGILWPVIEELLAQGINAKQILILVATGTHRPVTMEELRLMLDPRVFAAEIPIRNHDCEDQENLVYLGETRRGTRVHINKYYMEADLKILTGLVESHFMAGASGGRKSVCPGLVGKESTYIFHSAPVLASPLARDLVLSDNPCHEEALEVAKKAGVDYIINVTLDQEFNLTGVFAGELEAAHRQAVKHLKSYVAIPLNKEYDIVVTHAGFVGLNHYQAAKVGVVSIPALKKGGRLIIVANTTDQDQIGNPTYRTMIHLLKMIGAERFNQLILSPDWVFIPDLWQAQMWTKLFAKIPPENLIYFSPSMSAHDYHILPCRDGNLYLPPEQRYGGDLASIPMVVTAAVTEEVERIRKEEKREATIAYLADGPYGIPFIPEADI
;
A
#
# COMPACT_ATOMS: atom_id res chain seq x y z
N MET A 1 -36.99 -3.18 2.56
CA MET A 1 -36.57 -1.80 2.25
C MET A 1 -35.09 -1.85 1.89
N MET A 2 -34.63 -0.93 1.04
CA MET A 2 -33.24 -0.84 0.59
C MET A 2 -32.64 0.48 1.11
N GLN A 3 -31.34 0.49 1.36
CA GLN A 3 -30.57 1.69 1.62
C GLN A 3 -29.58 1.94 0.47
N THR A 4 -29.26 3.20 0.20
CA THR A 4 -28.28 3.58 -0.82
C THR A 4 -26.94 3.90 -0.17
N VAL A 5 -25.86 3.34 -0.70
CA VAL A 5 -24.48 3.62 -0.30
C VAL A 5 -23.64 3.97 -1.52
N SER A 6 -22.53 4.69 -1.33
CA SER A 6 -21.64 5.08 -2.44
C SER A 6 -20.38 4.23 -2.46
N ALA A 7 -19.98 3.75 -3.65
CA ALA A 7 -18.73 3.07 -3.91
C ALA A 7 -17.80 3.96 -4.76
N ASN A 8 -16.67 4.37 -4.19
CA ASN A 8 -15.68 5.20 -4.88
C ASN A 8 -14.68 4.30 -5.62
N LEU A 9 -14.73 4.31 -6.96
CA LEU A 9 -13.88 3.52 -7.86
C LEU A 9 -12.76 4.38 -8.49
N GLY A 10 -12.34 5.44 -7.79
CA GLY A 10 -11.33 6.39 -8.24
C GLY A 10 -11.95 7.50 -9.09
N ALA A 11 -11.86 7.37 -10.41
CA ALA A 11 -12.38 8.39 -11.33
C ALA A 11 -13.92 8.49 -11.34
N LEU A 12 -14.62 7.55 -10.70
CA LEU A 12 -16.07 7.42 -10.69
C LEU A 12 -16.56 7.06 -9.28
N THR A 13 -17.72 7.58 -8.90
CA THR A 13 -18.51 7.07 -7.77
C THR A 13 -19.80 6.45 -8.29
N VAL A 14 -20.16 5.28 -7.76
CA VAL A 14 -21.37 4.54 -8.11
C VAL A 14 -22.26 4.38 -6.88
N GLU A 15 -23.57 4.54 -7.05
CA GLU A 15 -24.56 4.25 -5.99
C GLU A 15 -24.92 2.76 -5.99
N LEU A 16 -24.79 2.11 -4.84
CA LEU A 16 -25.20 0.73 -4.61
C LEU A 16 -26.49 0.72 -3.78
N HIS A 17 -27.40 -0.19 -4.10
CA HIS A 17 -28.61 -0.42 -3.33
C HIS A 17 -28.46 -1.72 -2.55
N LEU A 18 -28.43 -1.62 -1.23
CA LEU A 18 -28.22 -2.76 -0.33
C LEU A 18 -29.44 -2.94 0.58
N PRO A 19 -29.68 -4.13 1.13
CA PRO A 19 -30.73 -4.33 2.12
C PRO A 19 -30.59 -3.34 3.29
N GLU A 20 -31.71 -2.84 3.82
CA GLU A 20 -31.72 -1.88 4.94
C GLU A 20 -30.99 -2.40 6.19
N ALA A 21 -30.95 -3.72 6.39
CA ALA A 21 -30.22 -4.35 7.50
C ALA A 21 -28.68 -4.37 7.33
N THR A 22 -28.15 -3.84 6.22
CA THR A 22 -26.70 -3.80 5.96
C THR A 22 -26.01 -2.81 6.89
N GLU A 23 -24.97 -3.25 7.59
CA GLU A 23 -24.17 -2.41 8.47
C GLU A 23 -23.09 -1.67 7.65
N ILE A 24 -23.08 -0.34 7.69
CA ILE A 24 -22.08 0.47 6.99
C ILE A 24 -20.86 0.63 7.90
N ILE A 25 -19.76 -0.01 7.50
CA ILE A 25 -18.48 0.02 8.19
C ILE A 25 -17.58 1.00 7.46
N LYS A 26 -17.20 2.08 8.15
CA LYS A 26 -16.38 3.14 7.57
C LYS A 26 -15.35 3.66 8.57
N MET A 27 -14.27 4.19 8.03
CA MET A 27 -13.19 4.82 8.78
C MET A 27 -13.65 6.17 9.37
N ASN A 28 -12.94 6.65 10.39
CA ASN A 28 -13.23 8.00 10.91
C ASN A 28 -12.73 9.04 9.90
N LYS A 29 -13.39 10.19 9.85
CA LYS A 29 -12.90 11.32 9.06
C LYS A 29 -11.66 11.90 9.74
N PRO A 30 -10.48 11.93 9.08
CA PRO A 30 -9.31 12.57 9.66
C PRO A 30 -9.47 14.09 9.73
N SER A 31 -8.78 14.74 10.66
CA SER A 31 -8.67 16.20 10.70
C SER A 31 -7.56 16.66 9.77
N THR A 32 -7.83 17.64 8.93
CA THR A 32 -6.83 18.27 8.06
C THR A 32 -6.08 19.38 8.80
N LEU A 33 -4.84 19.64 8.39
CA LEU A 33 -4.04 20.73 8.93
C LEU A 33 -4.50 22.07 8.34
N SER A 34 -4.74 23.07 9.20
CA SER A 34 -5.19 24.41 8.80
C SER A 34 -4.08 25.27 8.20
N GLU A 35 -2.83 25.08 8.65
CA GLU A 35 -1.66 25.84 8.18
C GLU A 35 -0.50 24.88 7.82
N PRO A 36 -0.61 24.13 6.71
CA PRO A 36 0.32 23.05 6.41
C PRO A 36 1.79 23.49 6.34
N ALA A 37 2.09 24.61 5.69
CA ALA A 37 3.44 25.16 5.61
C ALA A 37 4.05 25.47 6.99
N ALA A 38 3.25 26.03 7.91
CA ALA A 38 3.69 26.31 9.27
C ALA A 38 3.94 25.02 10.06
N MET A 39 3.05 24.03 9.91
CA MET A 39 3.18 22.72 10.56
C MET A 39 4.39 21.93 10.05
N ILE A 40 4.72 22.00 8.75
CA ILE A 40 5.93 21.39 8.19
C ILE A 40 7.18 22.01 8.82
N LYS A 41 7.26 23.35 8.87
CA LYS A 41 8.39 24.06 9.50
C LYS A 41 8.50 23.75 11.00
N ALA A 42 7.37 23.65 11.69
CA ALA A 42 7.35 23.26 13.10
C ALA A 42 7.86 21.83 13.31
N ALA A 43 7.46 20.89 12.46
CA ALA A 43 7.90 19.50 12.53
C ALA A 43 9.42 19.36 12.34
N LEU A 44 10.04 20.13 11.43
CA LEU A 44 11.49 20.12 11.22
C LEU A 44 12.30 20.61 12.43
N LYS A 45 11.68 21.44 13.28
CA LYS A 45 12.29 22.00 14.51
C LYS A 45 11.95 21.20 15.76
N ALA A 46 10.97 20.30 15.68
CA ALA A 46 10.52 19.52 16.82
C ALA A 46 11.57 18.49 17.26
N THR A 47 11.59 18.19 18.55
CA THR A 47 12.46 17.17 19.15
C THR A 47 11.68 16.02 19.81
N SER A 48 10.37 15.94 19.55
CA SER A 48 9.47 14.93 20.13
C SER A 48 9.75 13.50 19.63
N ALA A 49 10.48 13.36 18.52
CA ALA A 49 10.80 12.09 17.89
C ALA A 49 12.32 11.93 17.64
N GLY A 50 13.16 12.60 18.42
CA GLY A 50 14.62 12.61 18.23
C GLY A 50 15.17 14.04 18.07
N PRO A 51 16.42 14.20 17.60
CA PRO A 51 16.97 15.52 17.31
C PRO A 51 16.22 16.21 16.17
N SER A 52 16.23 17.55 16.15
CA SER A 52 15.70 18.34 15.03
C SER A 52 16.58 18.21 13.78
N LEU A 53 16.06 18.60 12.61
CA LEU A 53 16.86 18.58 11.38
C LEU A 53 18.14 19.43 11.51
N GLU A 54 18.03 20.63 12.09
CA GLU A 54 19.17 21.51 12.36
C GLU A 54 20.23 20.81 13.23
N GLN A 55 19.83 20.13 14.31
CA GLN A 55 20.76 19.42 15.19
C GLN A 55 21.48 18.28 14.45
N VAL A 56 20.77 17.53 13.60
CA VAL A 56 21.37 16.48 12.78
C VAL A 56 22.37 17.06 11.77
N ILE A 57 22.01 18.15 11.09
CA ILE A 57 22.90 18.83 10.14
C ILE A 57 24.18 19.31 10.85
N GLN A 58 24.03 19.99 11.98
CA GLN A 58 25.15 20.52 12.75
C GLN A 58 26.10 19.41 13.23
N GLU A 59 25.58 18.25 13.62
CA GLU A 59 26.42 17.12 14.01
C GLU A 59 27.22 16.55 12.83
N LYS A 60 26.61 16.49 11.64
CA LYS A 60 27.31 16.07 10.42
C LYS A 60 28.40 17.06 10.01
N LEU A 61 28.13 18.36 10.09
CA LEU A 61 29.09 19.42 9.77
C LEU A 61 30.35 19.40 10.66
N LYS A 62 30.22 18.96 11.93
CA LYS A 62 31.39 18.77 12.81
C LYS A 62 32.33 17.67 12.31
N THR A 63 31.79 16.64 11.66
CA THR A 63 32.57 15.48 11.19
C THR A 63 33.10 15.72 9.78
N ASN A 64 32.28 16.29 8.89
CA ASN A 64 32.64 16.66 7.54
C ASN A 64 32.07 18.06 7.23
N PRO A 65 32.91 19.12 7.13
CA PRO A 65 32.45 20.48 6.80
C PRO A 65 31.82 20.62 5.40
N GLU A 66 32.10 19.69 4.49
CA GLU A 66 31.52 19.64 3.15
C GLU A 66 30.76 18.31 2.93
N PRO A 67 29.68 18.06 3.69
CA PRO A 67 29.00 16.77 3.66
C PRO A 67 28.28 16.58 2.32
N LYS A 68 28.29 15.35 1.80
CA LYS A 68 27.35 14.94 0.76
C LYS A 68 26.00 14.61 1.38
N VAL A 69 24.94 15.20 0.86
CA VAL A 69 23.57 15.00 1.37
C VAL A 69 22.75 14.24 0.33
N VAL A 70 22.00 13.25 0.77
CA VAL A 70 20.97 12.60 -0.06
C VAL A 70 19.60 12.79 0.58
N ILE A 71 18.66 13.28 -0.23
CA ILE A 71 17.24 13.36 0.13
C ILE A 71 16.49 12.36 -0.73
N VAL A 72 15.93 11.34 -0.09
CA VAL A 72 15.17 10.29 -0.77
C VAL A 72 13.72 10.72 -0.89
N ILE A 73 13.20 10.67 -2.12
CA ILE A 73 11.80 10.95 -2.43
C ILE A 73 11.12 9.71 -3.00
N SER A 74 9.81 9.59 -2.80
CA SER A 74 8.97 8.58 -3.44
C SER A 74 8.82 8.89 -4.93
N ASP A 75 8.58 7.86 -5.72
CA ASP A 75 8.23 8.00 -7.13
C ASP A 75 6.79 8.53 -7.34
N ASN A 76 6.37 8.63 -8.62
CA ASN A 76 5.05 9.14 -9.01
C ASN A 76 3.87 8.19 -8.69
N THR A 77 4.13 7.00 -8.11
CA THR A 77 3.07 6.08 -7.68
C THR A 77 2.54 6.40 -6.28
N ARG A 78 3.14 7.38 -5.60
CA ARG A 78 2.73 7.86 -4.29
C ARG A 78 2.33 9.34 -4.35
N PRO A 79 1.21 9.73 -3.73
CA PRO A 79 0.78 11.13 -3.71
C PRO A 79 1.51 11.94 -2.64
N VAL A 80 2.85 11.83 -2.53
CA VAL A 80 3.60 12.62 -1.55
C VAL A 80 3.67 14.08 -2.06
N PRO A 81 3.25 15.08 -1.26
CA PRO A 81 3.31 16.47 -1.70
C PRO A 81 4.76 16.97 -1.64
N TYR A 82 5.37 17.16 -2.81
CA TYR A 82 6.75 17.68 -2.95
C TYR A 82 6.82 19.12 -3.47
N SER A 83 5.69 19.74 -3.77
CA SER A 83 5.57 21.11 -4.27
C SER A 83 4.41 21.87 -3.60
N GLY A 84 4.41 23.20 -3.72
CA GLY A 84 3.36 24.06 -3.20
C GLY A 84 3.32 24.17 -1.67
N GLU A 85 2.19 24.62 -1.11
CA GLU A 85 2.04 24.90 0.32
C GLU A 85 2.08 23.64 1.20
N ASN A 86 1.73 22.49 0.63
CA ASN A 86 1.81 21.18 1.28
C ASN A 86 3.17 20.49 1.07
N GLY A 87 4.08 21.11 0.31
CA GLY A 87 5.34 20.51 -0.12
C GLY A 87 6.33 20.30 1.01
N ILE A 88 6.75 19.05 1.27
CA ILE A 88 7.72 18.73 2.34
C ILE A 88 9.18 18.78 1.90
N LEU A 89 9.46 18.75 0.59
CA LEU A 89 10.84 18.68 0.07
C LEU A 89 11.58 20.01 0.19
N TRP A 90 10.98 21.10 -0.31
CA TRP A 90 11.67 22.40 -0.30
C TRP A 90 11.98 22.90 1.11
N PRO A 91 11.10 22.79 2.13
CA PRO A 91 11.44 23.18 3.49
C PRO A 91 12.67 22.45 4.07
N VAL A 92 12.89 21.18 3.70
CA VAL A 92 14.11 20.44 4.07
C VAL A 92 15.34 21.03 3.37
N ILE A 93 15.23 21.31 2.07
CA ILE A 93 16.31 21.93 1.28
C ILE A 93 16.65 23.32 1.82
N GLU A 94 15.63 24.13 2.14
CA GLU A 94 15.77 25.48 2.71
C GLU A 94 16.57 25.45 4.01
N GLU A 95 16.31 24.49 4.91
CA GLU A 95 17.09 24.30 6.13
C GLU A 95 18.54 23.90 5.83
N LEU A 96 18.78 22.96 4.90
CA LEU A 96 20.14 22.58 4.50
C LEU A 96 20.95 23.78 3.97
N LEU A 97 20.34 24.57 3.07
CA LEU A 97 20.96 25.77 2.50
C LEU A 97 21.24 26.82 3.57
N ALA A 98 20.31 27.04 4.51
CA ALA A 98 20.46 27.99 5.61
C ALA A 98 21.62 27.65 6.55
N GLN A 99 21.94 26.35 6.70
CA GLN A 99 23.06 25.85 7.48
C GLN A 99 24.39 25.83 6.70
N GLY A 100 24.41 26.38 5.46
CA GLY A 100 25.61 26.54 4.66
C GLY A 100 25.95 25.39 3.71
N ILE A 101 25.07 24.37 3.59
CA ILE A 101 25.26 23.28 2.63
C ILE A 101 24.93 23.80 1.24
N ASN A 102 25.85 23.65 0.28
CA ASN A 102 25.63 24.09 -1.09
C ASN A 102 24.63 23.17 -1.82
N ALA A 103 23.80 23.72 -2.71
CA ALA A 103 22.88 22.95 -3.55
C ALA A 103 23.56 21.80 -4.31
N LYS A 104 24.81 21.97 -4.74
CA LYS A 104 25.61 20.95 -5.44
C LYS A 104 26.01 19.76 -4.55
N GLN A 105 25.95 19.92 -3.22
CA GLN A 105 26.19 18.84 -2.26
C GLN A 105 24.94 18.01 -2.00
N ILE A 106 23.76 18.47 -2.45
CA ILE A 106 22.48 17.80 -2.24
C ILE A 106 22.15 16.97 -3.47
N LEU A 107 21.85 15.69 -3.27
CA LEU A 107 21.29 14.81 -4.29
C LEU A 107 19.86 14.44 -3.90
N ILE A 108 18.92 14.66 -4.81
CA ILE A 108 17.58 14.08 -4.71
C ILE A 108 17.60 12.69 -5.37
N LEU A 109 17.28 11.66 -4.61
CA LEU A 109 17.26 10.28 -5.07
C LEU A 109 15.82 9.74 -5.07
N VAL A 110 15.30 9.39 -6.24
CA VAL A 110 13.95 8.84 -6.39
C VAL A 110 13.97 7.34 -6.06
N ALA A 111 13.24 6.94 -5.01
CA ALA A 111 13.07 5.57 -4.57
C ALA A 111 12.01 4.84 -5.40
N THR A 112 12.40 4.39 -6.59
CA THR A 112 11.55 3.66 -7.55
C THR A 112 11.30 2.21 -7.14
N GLY A 113 12.13 1.63 -6.27
CA GLY A 113 12.12 0.19 -6.02
C GLY A 113 12.26 -0.59 -7.33
N THR A 114 11.27 -1.42 -7.66
CA THR A 114 11.22 -2.19 -8.91
C THR A 114 10.43 -1.51 -10.03
N HIS A 115 9.98 -0.28 -9.84
CA HIS A 115 9.22 0.46 -10.86
C HIS A 115 10.15 1.05 -11.92
N ARG A 116 9.56 1.45 -13.05
CA ARG A 116 10.29 2.19 -14.07
C ARG A 116 10.82 3.52 -13.52
N PRO A 117 11.88 4.08 -14.13
CA PRO A 117 12.33 5.44 -13.83
C PRO A 117 11.21 6.48 -14.02
N VAL A 118 11.19 7.50 -13.14
CA VAL A 118 10.36 8.69 -13.29
C VAL A 118 11.01 9.62 -14.32
N THR A 119 10.23 10.05 -15.31
CA THR A 119 10.70 10.92 -16.38
C THR A 119 10.90 12.36 -15.89
N MET A 120 11.69 13.15 -16.63
CA MET A 120 11.91 14.57 -16.30
C MET A 120 10.64 15.43 -16.39
N GLU A 121 9.65 15.02 -17.19
CA GLU A 121 8.35 15.70 -17.26
C GLU A 121 7.53 15.42 -16.00
N GLU A 122 7.44 14.14 -15.59
CA GLU A 122 6.79 13.74 -14.34
C GLU A 122 7.45 14.38 -13.12
N LEU A 123 8.78 14.44 -13.09
CA LEU A 123 9.52 15.13 -12.02
C LEU A 123 9.17 16.62 -11.94
N ARG A 124 8.97 17.30 -13.07
CA ARG A 124 8.56 18.73 -13.07
C ARG A 124 7.14 18.94 -12.58
N LEU A 125 6.26 17.95 -12.73
CA LEU A 125 4.91 17.98 -12.16
C LEU A 125 4.92 17.71 -10.66
N MET A 126 5.79 16.82 -10.20
CA MET A 126 5.87 16.42 -8.79
C MET A 126 6.61 17.42 -7.90
N LEU A 127 7.74 17.96 -8.38
CA LEU A 127 8.70 18.69 -7.55
C LEU A 127 8.52 20.19 -7.61
N ASP A 128 8.88 20.86 -6.52
CA ASP A 128 8.88 22.31 -6.45
C ASP A 128 9.79 22.93 -7.52
N PRO A 129 9.34 23.95 -8.29
CA PRO A 129 10.16 24.60 -9.32
C PRO A 129 11.52 25.11 -8.82
N ARG A 130 11.62 25.45 -7.53
CA ARG A 130 12.86 25.93 -6.91
C ARG A 130 13.96 24.88 -6.88
N VAL A 131 13.62 23.59 -6.88
CA VAL A 131 14.61 22.49 -6.99
C VAL A 131 15.41 22.62 -8.29
N PHE A 132 14.72 22.87 -9.40
CA PHE A 132 15.34 23.02 -10.72
C PHE A 132 16.08 24.36 -10.84
N ALA A 133 15.52 25.44 -10.28
CA ALA A 133 16.17 26.76 -10.29
C ALA A 133 17.49 26.76 -9.50
N ALA A 134 17.59 25.95 -8.44
CA ALA A 134 18.80 25.76 -7.66
C ALA A 134 19.79 24.74 -8.28
N GLU A 135 19.46 24.17 -9.45
CA GLU A 135 20.27 23.16 -10.15
C GLU A 135 20.63 21.94 -9.28
N ILE A 136 19.73 21.54 -8.36
CA ILE A 136 19.95 20.38 -7.49
C ILE A 136 19.93 19.10 -8.33
N PRO A 137 20.98 18.25 -8.28
CA PRO A 137 21.00 16.96 -8.94
C PRO A 137 19.84 16.05 -8.53
N ILE A 138 19.20 15.42 -9.52
CA ILE A 138 18.13 14.42 -9.32
C ILE A 138 18.55 13.12 -10.02
N ARG A 139 18.40 11.98 -9.34
CA ARG A 139 18.65 10.65 -9.92
C ARG A 139 17.53 9.68 -9.59
N ASN A 140 17.19 8.82 -10.55
CA ASN A 140 16.36 7.66 -10.28
C ASN A 140 17.20 6.53 -9.70
N HIS A 141 16.63 5.78 -8.76
CA HIS A 141 17.12 4.45 -8.43
C HIS A 141 16.86 3.49 -9.61
N ASP A 142 17.79 2.58 -9.84
CA ASP A 142 17.64 1.44 -10.74
C ASP A 142 18.05 0.19 -9.95
N CYS A 143 17.09 -0.73 -9.77
CA CYS A 143 17.30 -1.95 -9.00
C CYS A 143 18.02 -3.05 -9.79
N GLU A 144 18.22 -2.87 -11.09
CA GLU A 144 18.90 -3.83 -11.98
C GLU A 144 20.33 -3.40 -12.32
N ASP A 145 20.67 -2.12 -12.14
CA ASP A 145 22.00 -1.56 -12.37
C ASP A 145 23.03 -2.00 -11.31
N GLN A 146 23.65 -3.16 -11.53
CA GLN A 146 24.63 -3.75 -10.62
C GLN A 146 25.86 -2.87 -10.38
N GLU A 147 26.24 -1.99 -11.31
CA GLU A 147 27.42 -1.12 -11.14
C GLU A 147 27.18 -0.01 -10.12
N ASN A 148 25.92 0.41 -9.95
CA ASN A 148 25.49 1.42 -8.99
C ASN A 148 24.82 0.81 -7.74
N LEU A 149 25.01 -0.48 -7.50
CA LEU A 149 24.59 -1.18 -6.29
C LEU A 149 25.81 -1.64 -5.48
N VAL A 150 25.79 -1.41 -4.17
CA VAL A 150 26.84 -1.84 -3.24
C VAL A 150 26.30 -2.88 -2.26
N TYR A 151 27.10 -3.91 -2.01
CA TYR A 151 26.76 -4.97 -1.06
C TYR A 151 27.00 -4.52 0.39
N LEU A 152 25.97 -4.62 1.24
CA LEU A 152 26.02 -4.27 2.67
C LEU A 152 26.02 -5.48 3.61
N GLY A 153 26.16 -6.68 3.08
CA GLY A 153 26.04 -7.92 3.84
C GLY A 153 24.64 -8.51 3.80
N GLU A 154 24.34 -9.39 4.77
CA GLU A 154 23.08 -10.12 4.84
C GLU A 154 22.25 -9.72 6.06
N THR A 155 20.92 -9.79 5.94
CA THR A 155 20.01 -9.69 7.08
C THR A 155 19.93 -11.01 7.85
N ARG A 156 19.30 -10.99 9.03
CA ARG A 156 19.07 -12.21 9.83
C ARG A 156 18.25 -13.28 9.11
N ARG A 157 17.40 -12.90 8.15
CA ARG A 157 16.61 -13.82 7.32
C ARG A 157 17.32 -14.22 6.02
N GLY A 158 18.55 -13.76 5.81
CA GLY A 158 19.40 -14.13 4.68
C GLY A 158 19.32 -13.20 3.47
N THR A 159 18.69 -12.02 3.58
CA THR A 159 18.58 -11.10 2.44
C THR A 159 19.96 -10.53 2.14
N ARG A 160 20.49 -10.86 0.96
CA ARG A 160 21.71 -10.22 0.45
C ARG A 160 21.40 -8.78 0.09
N VAL A 161 21.83 -7.85 0.92
CA VAL A 161 21.48 -6.42 0.78
C VAL A 161 22.42 -5.77 -0.22
N HIS A 162 21.89 -5.47 -1.40
CA HIS A 162 22.50 -4.59 -2.38
C HIS A 162 21.70 -3.30 -2.38
N ILE A 163 22.35 -2.16 -2.23
CA ILE A 163 21.68 -0.86 -2.11
C ILE A 163 22.32 0.15 -3.04
N ASN A 164 21.55 1.17 -3.41
CA ASN A 164 22.04 2.27 -4.24
C ASN A 164 23.32 2.92 -3.69
N LYS A 165 24.36 2.95 -4.52
CA LYS A 165 25.69 3.49 -4.20
C LYS A 165 25.65 4.96 -3.79
N TYR A 166 24.88 5.79 -4.48
CA TYR A 166 24.78 7.22 -4.16
C TYR A 166 24.19 7.48 -2.77
N TYR A 167 23.27 6.60 -2.33
CA TYR A 167 22.76 6.66 -0.97
C TYR A 167 23.86 6.35 0.05
N MET A 168 24.64 5.30 -0.18
CA MET A 168 25.69 4.89 0.77
C MET A 168 26.87 5.84 0.87
N GLU A 169 27.21 6.51 -0.24
CA GLU A 169 28.28 7.52 -0.29
C GLU A 169 27.90 8.86 0.36
N ALA A 170 26.63 9.05 0.77
CA ALA A 170 26.19 10.27 1.43
C ALA A 170 26.52 10.27 2.93
N ASP A 171 26.97 11.42 3.42
CA ASP A 171 27.25 11.66 4.84
C ASP A 171 25.98 11.92 5.64
N LEU A 172 24.99 12.61 5.02
CA LEU A 172 23.69 12.91 5.59
C LEU A 172 22.57 12.30 4.73
N LYS A 173 21.77 11.42 5.34
CA LYS A 173 20.72 10.64 4.68
C LYS A 173 19.35 11.00 5.22
N ILE A 174 18.56 11.70 4.41
CA ILE A 174 17.22 12.17 4.76
C ILE A 174 16.18 11.40 3.94
N LEU A 175 15.17 10.83 4.59
CA LEU A 175 14.05 10.16 3.90
C LEU A 175 12.79 11.00 3.96
N THR A 176 12.09 11.11 2.84
CA THR A 176 10.76 11.70 2.78
C THR A 176 9.73 10.66 2.33
N GLY A 177 8.46 10.82 2.70
CA GLY A 177 7.42 9.91 2.21
C GLY A 177 6.03 10.10 2.81
N LEU A 178 5.11 9.26 2.33
CA LEU A 178 3.76 9.10 2.85
C LEU A 178 3.71 7.90 3.80
N VAL A 179 2.96 8.02 4.89
CA VAL A 179 2.56 6.91 5.76
C VAL A 179 1.08 6.62 5.54
N GLU A 180 0.81 5.46 4.94
CA GLU A 180 -0.50 4.87 4.69
C GLU A 180 -0.50 3.41 5.16
N SER A 181 -1.67 2.79 5.28
CA SER A 181 -1.76 1.37 5.60
C SER A 181 -1.11 0.54 4.49
N HIS A 182 -0.56 -0.61 4.86
CA HIS A 182 0.01 -1.54 3.89
C HIS A 182 -0.26 -2.98 4.28
N PHE A 183 -1.03 -3.67 3.44
CA PHE A 183 -1.55 -5.03 3.58
C PHE A 183 -0.57 -6.20 3.80
N MET A 184 0.72 -5.89 3.93
CA MET A 184 1.75 -6.87 4.33
C MET A 184 2.76 -6.27 5.29
N ALA A 185 3.17 -5.01 5.09
CA ALA A 185 4.24 -4.35 5.84
C ALA A 185 3.75 -3.51 7.03
N GLY A 186 2.46 -3.59 7.37
CA GLY A 186 1.82 -2.77 8.39
C GLY A 186 1.46 -1.37 7.88
N ALA A 187 2.49 -0.57 7.59
CA ALA A 187 2.34 0.79 7.06
C ALA A 187 3.43 1.11 6.03
N SER A 188 3.25 2.09 5.16
CA SER A 188 4.31 2.63 4.29
C SER A 188 5.23 3.62 5.04
N GLY A 189 6.01 4.44 4.34
CA GLY A 189 6.90 5.45 4.91
C GLY A 189 8.10 4.92 5.69
N GLY A 190 8.96 5.84 6.14
CA GLY A 190 10.15 5.55 6.94
C GLY A 190 11.06 4.54 6.23
N ARG A 191 11.30 3.39 6.87
CA ARG A 191 12.17 2.30 6.35
C ARG A 191 11.83 1.83 4.93
N LYS A 192 10.57 2.00 4.46
CA LYS A 192 10.19 1.61 3.10
C LYS A 192 10.83 2.46 2.00
N SER A 193 11.24 3.69 2.32
CA SER A 193 12.02 4.52 1.39
C SER A 193 13.40 3.93 1.13
N VAL A 194 13.90 3.05 2.01
CA VAL A 194 15.14 2.28 1.79
C VAL A 194 14.84 0.89 1.24
N CYS A 195 14.01 0.10 1.92
CA CYS A 195 13.65 -1.26 1.49
C CYS A 195 12.13 -1.39 1.33
N PRO A 196 11.61 -1.55 0.11
CA PRO A 196 12.33 -1.88 -1.13
C PRO A 196 12.83 -0.66 -1.94
N GLY A 197 12.62 0.58 -1.48
CA GLY A 197 12.77 1.77 -2.33
C GLY A 197 14.13 1.97 -3.05
N LEU A 198 15.23 1.53 -2.46
CA LEU A 198 16.60 1.74 -2.93
C LEU A 198 17.44 0.46 -3.01
N VAL A 199 16.82 -0.70 -2.82
CA VAL A 199 17.54 -1.98 -2.85
C VAL A 199 17.52 -2.59 -4.24
N GLY A 200 18.58 -3.31 -4.58
CA GLY A 200 18.66 -4.10 -5.79
C GLY A 200 17.54 -5.15 -5.86
N LYS A 201 17.19 -5.54 -7.09
CA LYS A 201 16.09 -6.47 -7.35
C LYS A 201 16.21 -7.77 -6.57
N GLU A 202 17.42 -8.33 -6.47
CA GLU A 202 17.68 -9.56 -5.72
C GLU A 202 17.40 -9.42 -4.21
N SER A 203 17.63 -8.24 -3.64
CA SER A 203 17.37 -7.96 -2.23
C SER A 203 15.89 -7.89 -1.90
N THR A 204 15.00 -7.83 -2.90
CA THR A 204 13.55 -7.84 -2.67
C THR A 204 12.98 -9.25 -2.47
N TYR A 205 13.76 -10.31 -2.78
CA TYR A 205 13.26 -11.68 -2.85
C TYR A 205 12.79 -12.23 -1.52
N ILE A 206 13.55 -12.00 -0.44
CA ILE A 206 13.15 -12.48 0.89
C ILE A 206 12.02 -11.64 1.46
N PHE A 207 12.04 -10.32 1.26
CA PHE A 207 10.97 -9.43 1.69
C PHE A 207 9.60 -9.81 1.09
N HIS A 208 9.58 -10.27 -0.17
CA HIS A 208 8.39 -10.80 -0.86
C HIS A 208 8.34 -12.34 -0.92
N SER A 209 9.11 -13.04 -0.08
CA SER A 209 9.16 -14.50 -0.14
C SER A 209 7.91 -15.14 0.45
N ALA A 210 7.61 -16.34 -0.04
CA ALA A 210 6.46 -17.09 0.44
C ALA A 210 6.47 -17.34 1.96
N PRO A 211 7.59 -17.72 2.60
CA PRO A 211 7.63 -17.90 4.05
C PRO A 211 7.35 -16.62 4.84
N VAL A 212 7.84 -15.46 4.38
CA VAL A 212 7.60 -14.17 5.04
C VAL A 212 6.13 -13.79 4.97
N LEU A 213 5.50 -13.94 3.80
CA LEU A 213 4.11 -13.54 3.60
C LEU A 213 3.09 -14.54 4.14
N ALA A 214 3.49 -15.79 4.36
CA ALA A 214 2.65 -16.78 5.05
C ALA A 214 2.34 -16.40 6.52
N SER A 215 3.13 -15.51 7.12
CA SER A 215 2.87 -15.04 8.48
C SER A 215 1.50 -14.33 8.59
N PRO A 216 0.69 -14.65 9.62
CA PRO A 216 -0.55 -13.91 9.90
C PRO A 216 -0.28 -12.46 10.35
N LEU A 217 0.93 -12.15 10.78
CA LEU A 217 1.36 -10.81 11.21
C LEU A 217 1.81 -9.93 10.05
N ALA A 218 2.05 -10.50 8.86
CA ALA A 218 2.25 -9.74 7.62
C ALA A 218 0.89 -9.22 7.10
N ARG A 219 0.39 -8.15 7.74
CA ARG A 219 -0.93 -7.54 7.50
C ARG A 219 -0.92 -6.04 7.81
N ASP A 220 -2.01 -5.35 7.46
CA ASP A 220 -2.20 -3.92 7.74
C ASP A 220 -2.04 -3.57 9.21
N LEU A 221 -1.44 -2.41 9.46
CA LEU A 221 -1.30 -1.75 10.76
C LEU A 221 -0.55 -2.54 11.86
N VAL A 222 0.01 -3.71 11.54
CA VAL A 222 0.85 -4.51 12.45
C VAL A 222 2.32 -4.25 12.13
N LEU A 223 3.07 -3.75 13.12
CA LEU A 223 4.51 -3.52 13.02
C LEU A 223 5.31 -4.48 13.90
N SER A 224 4.89 -4.68 15.14
CA SER A 224 5.49 -5.65 16.06
C SER A 224 5.38 -7.06 15.47
N ASP A 225 6.51 -7.78 15.45
CA ASP A 225 6.64 -9.16 14.97
C ASP A 225 6.17 -9.37 13.51
N ASN A 226 5.95 -8.29 12.76
CA ASN A 226 5.64 -8.37 11.34
C ASN A 226 6.94 -8.62 10.56
N PRO A 227 7.11 -9.79 9.93
CA PRO A 227 8.37 -10.17 9.30
C PRO A 227 8.75 -9.24 8.14
N CYS A 228 7.78 -8.70 7.40
CA CYS A 228 8.04 -7.70 6.36
C CYS A 228 8.59 -6.40 6.97
N HIS A 229 7.97 -5.92 8.06
CA HIS A 229 8.43 -4.70 8.73
C HIS A 229 9.84 -4.87 9.29
N GLU A 230 10.10 -5.97 10.02
CA GLU A 230 11.40 -6.26 10.61
C GLU A 230 12.51 -6.34 9.56
N GLU A 231 12.23 -7.03 8.45
CA GLU A 231 13.19 -7.18 7.35
C GLU A 231 13.55 -5.82 6.74
N ALA A 232 12.55 -5.02 6.39
CA ALA A 232 12.78 -3.68 5.82
C ALA A 232 13.47 -2.74 6.82
N LEU A 233 13.16 -2.86 8.12
CA LEU A 233 13.79 -2.07 9.17
C LEU A 233 15.26 -2.47 9.37
N GLU A 234 15.59 -3.77 9.34
CA GLU A 234 16.97 -4.24 9.43
C GLU A 234 17.81 -3.72 8.27
N VAL A 235 17.28 -3.77 7.04
CA VAL A 235 17.94 -3.20 5.86
C VAL A 235 18.17 -1.70 6.02
N ALA A 236 17.15 -0.95 6.44
CA ALA A 236 17.28 0.50 6.64
C ALA A 236 18.32 0.84 7.72
N LYS A 237 18.38 0.07 8.81
CA LYS A 237 19.40 0.24 9.86
C LYS A 237 20.82 -0.06 9.38
N LYS A 238 21.00 -1.11 8.57
CA LYS A 238 22.29 -1.42 7.94
C LYS A 238 22.75 -0.32 6.98
N ALA A 239 21.82 0.25 6.22
CA ALA A 239 22.10 1.35 5.30
C ALA A 239 22.38 2.68 6.02
N GLY A 240 21.83 2.85 7.23
CA GLY A 240 21.91 4.06 8.02
C GLY A 240 20.89 5.10 7.57
N VAL A 241 20.18 5.70 8.52
CA VAL A 241 19.22 6.78 8.27
C VAL A 241 19.43 7.84 9.33
N ASP A 242 19.62 9.09 8.94
CA ASP A 242 19.90 10.18 9.89
C ASP A 242 18.63 10.94 10.26
N TYR A 243 17.70 11.11 9.32
CA TYR A 243 16.48 11.87 9.54
C TYR A 243 15.36 11.42 8.60
N ILE A 244 14.12 11.46 9.09
CA ILE A 244 12.94 11.27 8.24
C ILE A 244 11.98 12.45 8.38
N ILE A 245 11.22 12.74 7.32
CA ILE A 245 10.00 13.54 7.37
C ILE A 245 8.92 12.81 6.57
N ASN A 246 7.92 12.31 7.28
CA ASN A 246 6.77 11.65 6.67
C ASN A 246 5.51 12.47 6.87
N VAL A 247 4.55 12.28 5.97
CA VAL A 247 3.21 12.87 6.08
C VAL A 247 2.13 11.80 6.08
N THR A 248 0.94 12.18 6.53
CA THR A 248 -0.31 11.43 6.35
C THR A 248 -1.30 12.31 5.60
N LEU A 249 -2.20 11.69 4.82
CA LEU A 249 -3.15 12.38 3.95
C LEU A 249 -4.59 11.89 4.17
N ASP A 250 -5.57 12.72 3.81
CA ASP A 250 -6.96 12.31 3.61
C ASP A 250 -7.22 11.84 2.16
N GLN A 251 -8.49 11.55 1.82
CA GLN A 251 -8.88 11.06 0.50
C GLN A 251 -8.76 12.13 -0.59
N GLU A 252 -8.76 13.41 -0.20
CA GLU A 252 -8.60 14.57 -1.06
C GLU A 252 -7.13 15.05 -1.15
N PHE A 253 -6.18 14.26 -0.62
CA PHE A 253 -4.75 14.55 -0.57
C PHE A 253 -4.37 15.80 0.25
N ASN A 254 -5.20 16.20 1.20
CA ASN A 254 -4.84 17.20 2.20
C ASN A 254 -4.00 16.57 3.31
N LEU A 255 -3.05 17.35 3.85
CA LEU A 255 -2.24 16.92 4.98
C LEU A 255 -3.08 16.75 6.24
N THR A 256 -2.94 15.59 6.88
CA THR A 256 -3.56 15.29 8.19
C THR A 256 -2.52 15.29 9.32
N GLY A 257 -1.24 15.12 8.96
CA GLY A 257 -0.13 15.16 9.91
C GLY A 257 1.24 15.22 9.22
N VAL A 258 2.23 15.76 9.93
CA VAL A 258 3.64 15.81 9.53
C VAL A 258 4.48 15.30 10.70
N PHE A 259 5.36 14.34 10.44
CA PHE A 259 6.12 13.63 11.46
C PHE A 259 7.58 13.56 11.04
N ALA A 260 8.45 14.21 11.80
CA ALA A 260 9.86 14.32 11.48
C ALA A 260 10.75 14.01 12.68
N GLY A 261 11.94 13.44 12.43
CA GLY A 261 12.87 13.03 13.48
C GLY A 261 13.61 11.73 13.15
N GLU A 262 13.93 10.96 14.19
CA GLU A 262 14.56 9.64 14.10
C GLU A 262 13.63 8.63 13.39
N LEU A 263 14.23 7.71 12.63
CA LEU A 263 13.55 6.76 11.75
C LEU A 263 12.39 6.00 12.43
N GLU A 264 12.62 5.37 13.56
CA GLU A 264 11.58 4.57 14.23
C GLU A 264 10.61 5.43 15.02
N ALA A 265 11.11 6.42 15.76
CA ALA A 265 10.29 7.26 16.61
C ALA A 265 9.27 8.08 15.80
N ALA A 266 9.70 8.76 14.74
CA ALA A 266 8.81 9.58 13.92
C ALA A 266 7.86 8.72 13.09
N HIS A 267 8.33 7.57 12.55
CA HIS A 267 7.46 6.63 11.85
C HIS A 267 6.37 6.05 12.76
N ARG A 268 6.71 5.69 14.00
CA ARG A 268 5.75 5.18 14.99
C ARG A 268 4.69 6.22 15.35
N GLN A 269 5.07 7.50 15.47
CA GLN A 269 4.11 8.59 15.68
C GLN A 269 3.15 8.75 14.49
N ALA A 270 3.67 8.70 13.26
CA ALA A 270 2.86 8.74 12.05
C ALA A 270 1.87 7.56 11.97
N VAL A 271 2.33 6.34 12.26
CA VAL A 271 1.46 5.15 12.26
C VAL A 271 0.41 5.21 13.36
N LYS A 272 0.75 5.74 14.55
CA LYS A 272 -0.23 5.95 15.62
C LYS A 272 -1.32 6.94 15.20
N HIS A 273 -0.94 8.03 14.53
CA HIS A 273 -1.90 9.00 14.00
C HIS A 273 -2.77 8.39 12.88
N LEU A 274 -2.15 7.71 11.91
CA LEU A 274 -2.87 6.98 10.85
C LEU A 274 -3.94 6.05 11.44
N LYS A 275 -3.55 5.22 12.42
CA LYS A 275 -4.44 4.27 13.11
C LYS A 275 -5.68 4.93 13.73
N SER A 276 -5.60 6.18 14.18
CA SER A 276 -6.74 6.82 14.87
C SER A 276 -7.93 7.05 13.95
N TYR A 277 -7.72 7.05 12.63
CA TYR A 277 -8.79 7.24 11.68
C TYR A 277 -9.02 6.06 10.74
N VAL A 278 -7.99 5.31 10.32
CA VAL A 278 -8.19 4.17 9.39
C VAL A 278 -8.56 2.85 10.06
N ALA A 279 -8.28 2.66 11.35
CA ALA A 279 -8.57 1.39 12.03
C ALA A 279 -10.05 1.34 12.47
N ILE A 280 -10.77 0.28 12.08
CA ILE A 280 -12.20 0.16 12.33
C ILE A 280 -12.46 -1.07 13.22
N PRO A 281 -12.75 -0.89 14.52
CA PRO A 281 -13.06 -2.00 15.40
C PRO A 281 -14.40 -2.65 15.00
N LEU A 282 -14.41 -3.98 14.89
CA LEU A 282 -15.60 -4.77 14.60
C LEU A 282 -16.08 -5.51 15.84
N ASN A 283 -17.39 -5.50 16.07
CA ASN A 283 -18.03 -6.24 17.17
C ASN A 283 -18.41 -7.69 16.78
N LYS A 284 -18.41 -8.00 15.48
CA LYS A 284 -18.81 -9.30 14.92
C LYS A 284 -18.28 -9.47 13.51
N GLU A 285 -18.29 -10.72 13.05
CA GLU A 285 -18.11 -11.11 11.64
C GLU A 285 -19.46 -11.20 10.92
N TYR A 286 -19.45 -11.08 9.59
CA TYR A 286 -20.63 -11.02 8.72
C TYR A 286 -20.69 -12.20 7.74
N ASP A 287 -21.91 -12.58 7.36
CA ASP A 287 -22.13 -13.64 6.36
C ASP A 287 -21.81 -13.18 4.94
N ILE A 288 -22.13 -11.91 4.66
CA ILE A 288 -21.93 -11.25 3.37
C ILE A 288 -21.21 -9.93 3.62
N VAL A 289 -20.09 -9.71 2.95
CA VAL A 289 -19.35 -8.45 2.95
C VAL A 289 -19.34 -7.91 1.53
N VAL A 290 -19.79 -6.68 1.36
CA VAL A 290 -19.76 -5.92 0.10
C VAL A 290 -18.71 -4.84 0.22
N THR A 291 -17.89 -4.65 -0.81
CA THR A 291 -16.86 -3.61 -0.84
C THR A 291 -16.46 -3.26 -2.28
N HIS A 292 -15.59 -2.26 -2.43
CA HIS A 292 -15.08 -1.81 -3.72
C HIS A 292 -13.55 -1.74 -3.73
N ALA A 293 -12.96 -1.77 -4.92
CA ALA A 293 -11.51 -1.79 -5.08
C ALA A 293 -10.81 -0.43 -4.95
N GLY A 294 -11.57 0.66 -4.77
CA GLY A 294 -11.01 2.01 -4.66
C GLY A 294 -10.34 2.48 -5.95
N PHE A 295 -9.59 3.58 -5.86
CA PHE A 295 -8.77 4.07 -6.98
C PHE A 295 -7.57 3.15 -7.27
N VAL A 296 -7.18 2.30 -6.32
CA VAL A 296 -6.07 1.34 -6.53
C VAL A 296 -6.49 0.17 -7.41
N GLY A 297 -7.78 -0.08 -7.58
CA GLY A 297 -8.35 -1.21 -8.34
C GLY A 297 -8.18 -1.15 -9.86
N LEU A 298 -7.05 -0.65 -10.36
CA LEU A 298 -6.75 -0.52 -11.80
C LEU A 298 -6.71 -1.88 -12.52
N ASN A 299 -6.36 -2.95 -11.81
CA ASN A 299 -6.34 -4.33 -12.28
C ASN A 299 -6.61 -5.31 -11.12
N HIS A 300 -6.84 -6.59 -11.43
CA HIS A 300 -7.10 -7.64 -10.41
C HIS A 300 -5.91 -7.85 -9.45
N TYR A 301 -4.68 -7.64 -9.91
CA TYR A 301 -3.49 -7.66 -9.05
C TYR A 301 -3.68 -6.76 -7.83
N GLN A 302 -4.10 -5.51 -8.04
CA GLN A 302 -4.29 -4.55 -6.93
C GLN A 302 -5.49 -4.89 -6.04
N ALA A 303 -6.51 -5.56 -6.57
CA ALA A 303 -7.71 -5.96 -5.82
C ALA A 303 -7.42 -6.93 -4.65
N ALA A 304 -6.26 -7.61 -4.65
CA ALA A 304 -5.88 -8.47 -3.53
C ALA A 304 -5.77 -7.71 -2.20
N LYS A 305 -5.44 -6.41 -2.24
CA LYS A 305 -5.44 -5.53 -1.05
C LYS A 305 -6.80 -5.56 -0.37
N VAL A 306 -7.86 -5.38 -1.16
CA VAL A 306 -9.26 -5.34 -0.70
C VAL A 306 -9.67 -6.71 -0.17
N GLY A 307 -9.27 -7.78 -0.87
CA GLY A 307 -9.51 -9.15 -0.43
C GLY A 307 -8.94 -9.42 0.97
N VAL A 308 -7.68 -9.02 1.21
CA VAL A 308 -7.02 -9.18 2.52
C VAL A 308 -7.63 -8.30 3.60
N VAL A 309 -7.87 -7.02 3.29
CA VAL A 309 -8.50 -6.05 4.20
C VAL A 309 -9.89 -6.51 4.66
N SER A 310 -10.62 -7.23 3.82
CA SER A 310 -11.98 -7.71 4.14
C SER A 310 -12.03 -8.92 5.08
N ILE A 311 -10.90 -9.64 5.27
CA ILE A 311 -10.87 -10.90 6.05
C ILE A 311 -11.46 -10.77 7.46
N PRO A 312 -11.11 -9.74 8.27
CA PRO A 312 -11.62 -9.63 9.64
C PRO A 312 -13.14 -9.40 9.71
N ALA A 313 -13.77 -8.93 8.63
CA ALA A 313 -15.21 -8.75 8.57
C ALA A 313 -15.95 -10.03 8.15
N LEU A 314 -15.27 -11.03 7.59
CA LEU A 314 -15.91 -12.22 7.04
C LEU A 314 -16.07 -13.30 8.12
N LYS A 315 -17.22 -13.98 8.16
CA LYS A 315 -17.32 -15.29 8.82
C LYS A 315 -16.58 -16.35 8.02
N LYS A 316 -16.17 -17.44 8.68
CA LYS A 316 -15.65 -18.62 7.98
C LYS A 316 -16.73 -19.14 7.01
N GLY A 317 -16.37 -19.29 5.73
CA GLY A 317 -17.32 -19.68 4.67
C GLY A 317 -18.33 -18.59 4.29
N GLY A 318 -18.14 -17.34 4.75
CA GLY A 318 -18.91 -16.18 4.29
C GLY A 318 -18.66 -15.84 2.82
N ARG A 319 -19.24 -14.73 2.36
CA ARG A 319 -19.19 -14.30 0.95
C ARG A 319 -18.68 -12.88 0.84
N LEU A 320 -17.77 -12.68 -0.10
CA LEU A 320 -17.16 -11.38 -0.37
C LEU A 320 -17.55 -10.94 -1.79
N ILE A 321 -18.18 -9.78 -1.89
CA ILE A 321 -18.54 -9.14 -3.15
C ILE A 321 -17.63 -7.93 -3.33
N ILE A 322 -16.73 -7.98 -4.32
CA ILE A 322 -15.83 -6.87 -4.68
C ILE A 322 -16.24 -6.31 -6.03
N VAL A 323 -16.50 -5.01 -6.09
CA VAL A 323 -16.65 -4.27 -7.35
C VAL A 323 -15.41 -3.44 -7.65
N ALA A 324 -14.98 -3.44 -8.90
CA ALA A 324 -13.80 -2.71 -9.36
C ALA A 324 -14.10 -1.99 -10.68
N ASN A 325 -13.26 -1.01 -10.99
CA ASN A 325 -13.18 -0.39 -12.31
C ASN A 325 -11.76 -0.60 -12.83
N THR A 326 -11.52 -1.74 -13.46
CA THR A 326 -10.19 -2.08 -13.96
C THR A 326 -9.92 -1.35 -15.27
N THR A 327 -9.04 -0.36 -15.22
CA THR A 327 -8.70 0.53 -16.35
C THR A 327 -7.32 0.26 -16.94
N ASP A 328 -6.54 -0.67 -16.37
CA ASP A 328 -5.25 -1.07 -16.91
C ASP A 328 -5.39 -1.80 -18.25
N GLN A 329 -4.39 -1.69 -19.13
CA GLN A 329 -4.33 -2.52 -20.33
C GLN A 329 -4.30 -4.00 -19.95
N ASP A 330 -3.55 -4.33 -18.89
CA ASP A 330 -3.50 -5.66 -18.31
C ASP A 330 -4.53 -5.80 -17.17
N GLN A 331 -5.79 -6.06 -17.55
CA GLN A 331 -6.95 -6.14 -16.62
C GLN A 331 -6.73 -7.09 -15.41
N ILE A 332 -6.00 -8.19 -15.60
CA ILE A 332 -5.64 -9.10 -14.50
C ILE A 332 -4.38 -8.62 -13.77
N GLY A 333 -3.41 -8.07 -14.49
CA GLY A 333 -2.03 -7.88 -14.07
C GLY A 333 -1.06 -8.57 -15.03
N ASN A 334 0.23 -8.41 -14.77
CA ASN A 334 1.28 -8.86 -15.68
C ASN A 334 1.29 -10.39 -15.94
N PRO A 335 2.01 -10.88 -16.97
CA PRO A 335 2.00 -12.30 -17.34
C PRO A 335 2.39 -13.26 -16.21
N THR A 336 3.33 -12.87 -15.36
CA THR A 336 3.79 -13.69 -14.24
C THR A 336 2.68 -13.85 -13.20
N TYR A 337 2.07 -12.75 -12.77
CA TYR A 337 0.92 -12.79 -11.88
C TYR A 337 -0.25 -13.59 -12.48
N ARG A 338 -0.57 -13.38 -13.77
CA ARG A 338 -1.62 -14.12 -14.48
C ARG A 338 -1.38 -15.64 -14.44
N THR A 339 -0.13 -16.06 -14.62
CA THR A 339 0.27 -17.47 -14.51
C THR A 339 0.06 -17.98 -13.08
N MET A 340 0.51 -17.22 -12.09
CA MET A 340 0.45 -17.66 -10.70
C MET A 340 -0.97 -17.69 -10.12
N ILE A 341 -1.79 -16.70 -10.44
CA ILE A 341 -3.19 -16.67 -9.99
C ILE A 341 -4.02 -17.76 -10.67
N HIS A 342 -3.69 -18.12 -11.92
CA HIS A 342 -4.30 -19.28 -12.58
C HIS A 342 -3.90 -20.59 -11.91
N LEU A 343 -2.62 -20.76 -11.60
CA LEU A 343 -2.14 -21.94 -10.88
C LEU A 343 -2.87 -22.10 -9.54
N LEU A 344 -3.00 -21.00 -8.78
CA LEU A 344 -3.77 -20.99 -7.54
C LEU A 344 -5.21 -21.48 -7.75
N LYS A 345 -5.90 -20.98 -8.79
CA LYS A 345 -7.25 -21.46 -9.14
C LYS A 345 -7.28 -22.97 -9.40
N MET A 346 -6.32 -23.48 -10.16
CA MET A 346 -6.30 -24.89 -10.59
C MET A 346 -6.05 -25.86 -9.43
N ILE A 347 -5.13 -25.53 -8.51
CA ILE A 347 -4.70 -26.47 -7.47
C ILE A 347 -5.29 -26.18 -6.09
N GLY A 348 -5.90 -25.00 -5.91
CA GLY A 348 -6.45 -24.53 -4.64
C GLY A 348 -5.38 -23.94 -3.71
N ALA A 349 -5.82 -23.10 -2.77
CA ALA A 349 -4.93 -22.29 -1.92
C ALA A 349 -3.98 -23.14 -1.04
N GLU A 350 -4.44 -24.27 -0.52
CA GLU A 350 -3.61 -25.14 0.32
C GLU A 350 -2.44 -25.75 -0.46
N ARG A 351 -2.72 -26.38 -1.61
CA ARG A 351 -1.67 -26.96 -2.47
C ARG A 351 -0.77 -25.89 -3.07
N PHE A 352 -1.33 -24.73 -3.38
CA PHE A 352 -0.55 -23.58 -3.83
C PHE A 352 0.47 -23.13 -2.78
N ASN A 353 0.04 -22.96 -1.52
CA ASN A 353 0.96 -22.63 -0.43
C ASN A 353 2.01 -23.73 -0.20
N GLN A 354 1.62 -25.00 -0.22
CA GLN A 354 2.58 -26.12 -0.12
C GLN A 354 3.64 -26.08 -1.23
N LEU A 355 3.23 -25.79 -2.47
CA LEU A 355 4.13 -25.71 -3.62
C LEU A 355 5.13 -24.57 -3.47
N ILE A 356 4.66 -23.35 -3.17
CA ILE A 356 5.53 -22.15 -3.13
C ILE A 356 6.41 -22.08 -1.87
N LEU A 357 6.08 -22.86 -0.84
CA LEU A 357 6.87 -23.03 0.38
C LEU A 357 7.85 -24.20 0.29
N SER A 358 7.84 -24.96 -0.81
CA SER A 358 8.78 -26.06 -1.02
C SER A 358 10.23 -25.55 -1.05
N PRO A 359 11.21 -26.26 -0.45
CA PRO A 359 12.63 -25.91 -0.55
C PRO A 359 13.15 -25.82 -2.00
N ASP A 360 12.55 -26.57 -2.92
CA ASP A 360 12.91 -26.59 -4.33
C ASP A 360 12.24 -25.46 -5.14
N TRP A 361 11.41 -24.63 -4.50
CA TRP A 361 10.72 -23.53 -5.17
C TRP A 361 11.68 -22.40 -5.52
N VAL A 362 11.71 -22.04 -6.80
CA VAL A 362 12.46 -20.88 -7.29
C VAL A 362 11.59 -19.65 -7.18
N PHE A 363 12.13 -18.55 -6.65
CA PHE A 363 11.41 -17.28 -6.56
C PHE A 363 10.91 -16.84 -7.94
N ILE A 364 9.62 -16.49 -8.00
CA ILE A 364 8.97 -15.95 -9.19
C ILE A 364 8.51 -14.52 -8.85
N PRO A 365 8.92 -13.48 -9.60
CA PRO A 365 8.43 -12.12 -9.41
C PRO A 365 6.89 -12.07 -9.36
N ASP A 366 6.32 -11.22 -8.52
CA ASP A 366 4.86 -11.01 -8.39
C ASP A 366 4.02 -12.22 -7.92
N LEU A 367 4.65 -13.37 -7.67
CA LEU A 367 4.02 -14.52 -7.01
C LEU A 367 3.39 -14.13 -5.66
N TRP A 368 4.09 -13.28 -4.94
CA TRP A 368 3.71 -12.80 -3.63
C TRP A 368 2.29 -12.22 -3.61
N GLN A 369 1.88 -11.53 -4.69
CA GLN A 369 0.53 -10.99 -4.80
C GLN A 369 -0.51 -12.11 -4.95
N ALA A 370 -0.21 -13.15 -5.74
CA ALA A 370 -1.08 -14.31 -5.86
C ALA A 370 -1.20 -15.06 -4.51
N GLN A 371 -0.09 -15.18 -3.77
CA GLN A 371 -0.09 -15.76 -2.44
C GLN A 371 -0.99 -15.00 -1.46
N MET A 372 -1.07 -13.67 -1.54
CA MET A 372 -1.94 -12.89 -0.64
C MET A 372 -3.41 -13.31 -0.73
N TRP A 373 -3.89 -13.73 -1.91
CA TRP A 373 -5.24 -14.28 -2.06
C TRP A 373 -5.47 -15.57 -1.26
N THR A 374 -4.42 -16.36 -1.02
CA THR A 374 -4.54 -17.59 -0.20
C THR A 374 -4.97 -17.28 1.24
N LYS A 375 -4.67 -16.07 1.77
CA LYS A 375 -5.14 -15.64 3.09
C LYS A 375 -6.65 -15.51 3.12
N LEU A 376 -7.24 -14.91 2.08
CA LEU A 376 -8.69 -14.86 1.92
C LEU A 376 -9.26 -16.27 1.75
N PHE A 377 -8.61 -17.09 0.92
CA PHE A 377 -9.11 -18.43 0.63
C PHE A 377 -8.96 -19.45 1.76
N ALA A 378 -8.16 -19.13 2.78
CA ALA A 378 -8.17 -19.85 4.05
C ALA A 378 -9.43 -19.55 4.89
N LYS A 379 -10.08 -18.40 4.65
CA LYS A 379 -11.29 -17.96 5.36
C LYS A 379 -12.58 -18.33 4.62
N ILE A 380 -12.61 -18.16 3.30
CA ILE A 380 -13.76 -18.45 2.43
C ILE A 380 -13.31 -19.27 1.22
N PRO A 381 -14.12 -20.16 0.66
CA PRO A 381 -13.73 -20.85 -0.56
C PRO A 381 -13.79 -19.90 -1.78
N PRO A 382 -12.99 -20.12 -2.85
CA PRO A 382 -12.93 -19.22 -4.02
C PRO A 382 -14.29 -18.92 -4.68
N GLU A 383 -15.22 -19.88 -4.70
CA GLU A 383 -16.57 -19.72 -5.25
C GLU A 383 -17.46 -18.74 -4.46
N ASN A 384 -17.05 -18.36 -3.25
CA ASN A 384 -17.70 -17.36 -2.41
C ASN A 384 -17.11 -15.96 -2.58
N LEU A 385 -16.03 -15.80 -3.37
CA LEU A 385 -15.57 -14.51 -3.84
C LEU A 385 -16.31 -14.17 -5.14
N ILE A 386 -17.19 -13.19 -5.09
CA ILE A 386 -17.85 -12.61 -6.26
C ILE A 386 -17.06 -11.36 -6.63
N TYR A 387 -16.35 -11.42 -7.75
CA TYR A 387 -15.59 -10.29 -8.27
C TYR A 387 -16.28 -9.75 -9.51
N PHE A 388 -16.47 -8.43 -9.57
CA PHE A 388 -17.05 -7.79 -10.73
C PHE A 388 -16.26 -6.55 -11.14
N SER A 389 -15.75 -6.57 -12.37
CA SER A 389 -15.34 -5.39 -13.10
C SER A 389 -16.01 -5.38 -14.47
N PRO A 390 -16.72 -4.30 -14.87
CA PRO A 390 -17.46 -4.26 -16.13
C PRO A 390 -16.58 -4.46 -17.37
N SER A 391 -15.35 -3.95 -17.35
CA SER A 391 -14.38 -4.02 -18.46
C SER A 391 -13.73 -5.39 -18.62
N MET A 392 -13.89 -6.30 -17.64
CA MET A 392 -13.20 -7.59 -17.64
C MET A 392 -13.89 -8.61 -18.55
N SER A 393 -13.11 -9.29 -19.38
CA SER A 393 -13.62 -10.22 -20.38
C SER A 393 -13.98 -11.58 -19.77
N ALA A 394 -14.85 -12.35 -20.45
CA ALA A 394 -15.15 -13.73 -20.07
C ALA A 394 -13.87 -14.59 -19.96
N HIS A 395 -12.90 -14.39 -20.86
CA HIS A 395 -11.62 -15.10 -20.83
C HIS A 395 -10.83 -14.81 -19.55
N ASP A 396 -10.83 -13.56 -19.08
CA ASP A 396 -10.12 -13.20 -17.86
C ASP A 396 -10.74 -13.89 -16.62
N TYR A 397 -12.06 -14.01 -16.53
CA TYR A 397 -12.71 -14.75 -15.45
C TYR A 397 -12.40 -16.27 -15.46
N HIS A 398 -12.04 -16.85 -16.60
CA HIS A 398 -11.56 -18.23 -16.64
C HIS A 398 -10.22 -18.41 -15.91
N ILE A 399 -9.44 -17.35 -15.77
CA ILE A 399 -8.14 -17.37 -15.09
C ILE A 399 -8.29 -17.20 -13.58
N LEU A 400 -9.29 -16.43 -13.13
CA LEU A 400 -9.39 -15.98 -11.74
C LEU A 400 -10.08 -17.00 -10.79
N PRO A 401 -9.60 -17.14 -9.54
CA PRO A 401 -10.20 -17.96 -8.49
C PRO A 401 -11.40 -17.24 -7.84
N CYS A 402 -12.43 -16.93 -8.63
CA CYS A 402 -13.63 -16.24 -8.17
C CYS A 402 -14.86 -16.68 -8.97
N ARG A 403 -16.05 -16.33 -8.48
CA ARG A 403 -17.28 -16.32 -9.27
C ARG A 403 -17.30 -15.06 -10.14
N ASP A 404 -17.65 -15.25 -11.41
CA ASP A 404 -17.78 -14.17 -12.38
C ASP A 404 -19.03 -13.33 -12.11
N GLY A 405 -18.84 -12.07 -11.75
CA GLY A 405 -19.91 -11.11 -11.49
C GLY A 405 -20.80 -10.82 -12.70
N ASN A 406 -20.31 -11.01 -13.94
CA ASN A 406 -21.12 -10.82 -15.14
C ASN A 406 -22.29 -11.80 -15.21
N LEU A 407 -22.22 -12.95 -14.52
CA LEU A 407 -23.28 -13.94 -14.55
C LEU A 407 -24.57 -13.47 -13.88
N TYR A 408 -24.49 -12.42 -13.04
CA TYR A 408 -25.65 -11.75 -12.46
C TYR A 408 -26.35 -10.76 -13.42
N LEU A 409 -25.74 -10.47 -14.57
CA LEU A 409 -26.37 -9.66 -15.62
C LEU A 409 -27.22 -10.54 -16.56
N PRO A 410 -28.27 -9.96 -17.17
CA PRO A 410 -28.95 -10.57 -18.30
C PRO A 410 -27.97 -10.94 -19.41
N PRO A 411 -28.16 -12.09 -20.11
CA PRO A 411 -27.22 -12.57 -21.13
C PRO A 411 -26.77 -11.53 -22.15
N GLU A 412 -27.67 -10.64 -22.57
CA GLU A 412 -27.44 -9.57 -23.54
C GLU A 412 -26.61 -8.40 -23.02
N GLN A 413 -26.41 -8.29 -21.70
CA GLN A 413 -25.62 -7.22 -21.06
C GLN A 413 -24.26 -7.70 -20.52
N ARG A 414 -24.01 -9.02 -20.54
CA ARG A 414 -22.76 -9.58 -20.00
C ARG A 414 -21.55 -9.11 -20.81
N TYR A 415 -20.47 -8.79 -20.12
CA TYR A 415 -19.19 -8.38 -20.71
C TYR A 415 -19.29 -7.14 -21.61
N GLY A 416 -20.30 -6.29 -21.36
CA GLY A 416 -20.56 -5.09 -22.14
C GLY A 416 -19.73 -3.86 -21.76
N GLY A 417 -18.97 -3.89 -20.66
CA GLY A 417 -18.14 -2.76 -20.23
C GLY A 417 -18.89 -1.62 -19.52
N ASP A 418 -20.20 -1.75 -19.31
CA ASP A 418 -21.03 -0.66 -18.77
C ASP A 418 -20.90 -0.52 -17.25
N LEU A 419 -20.40 0.62 -16.77
CA LEU A 419 -20.29 0.94 -15.34
C LEU A 419 -21.66 1.05 -14.65
N ALA A 420 -22.73 1.38 -15.39
CA ALA A 420 -24.08 1.43 -14.84
C ALA A 420 -24.65 0.04 -14.48
N SER A 421 -23.95 -1.03 -14.86
CA SER A 421 -24.31 -2.41 -14.50
C SER A 421 -23.91 -2.80 -13.07
N ILE A 422 -22.99 -2.05 -12.44
CA ILE A 422 -22.47 -2.34 -11.09
C ILE A 422 -23.58 -2.45 -10.02
N PRO A 423 -24.52 -1.50 -9.89
CA PRO A 423 -25.56 -1.58 -8.87
C PRO A 423 -26.45 -2.82 -9.04
N MET A 424 -26.73 -3.20 -10.29
CA MET A 424 -27.52 -4.38 -10.63
C MET A 424 -26.80 -5.68 -10.24
N VAL A 425 -25.51 -5.82 -10.56
CA VAL A 425 -24.72 -6.99 -10.16
C VAL A 425 -24.67 -7.13 -8.65
N VAL A 426 -24.38 -6.04 -7.93
CA VAL A 426 -24.30 -6.07 -6.47
C VAL A 426 -25.65 -6.43 -5.86
N THR A 427 -26.74 -5.81 -6.31
CA THR A 427 -28.09 -6.08 -5.80
C THR A 427 -28.47 -7.55 -6.03
N ALA A 428 -28.24 -8.06 -7.24
CA ALA A 428 -28.55 -9.45 -7.60
C ALA A 428 -27.72 -10.45 -6.79
N ALA A 429 -26.40 -10.22 -6.67
CA ALA A 429 -25.50 -11.04 -5.89
C ALA A 429 -25.89 -11.07 -4.41
N VAL A 430 -26.10 -9.91 -3.78
CA VAL A 430 -26.52 -9.85 -2.37
C VAL A 430 -27.86 -10.55 -2.17
N THR A 431 -28.82 -10.38 -3.07
CA THR A 431 -30.14 -11.01 -2.98
C THR A 431 -30.05 -12.54 -3.04
N GLU A 432 -29.31 -13.09 -4.01
CA GLU A 432 -29.09 -14.54 -4.14
C GLU A 432 -28.46 -15.11 -2.85
N GLU A 433 -27.45 -14.43 -2.33
CA GLU A 433 -26.71 -14.87 -1.14
C GLU A 433 -27.56 -14.84 0.13
N VAL A 434 -28.39 -13.80 0.30
CA VAL A 434 -29.36 -13.70 1.41
C VAL A 434 -30.40 -14.82 1.32
N GLU A 435 -30.98 -15.04 0.15
CA GLU A 435 -31.98 -16.09 -0.06
C GLU A 435 -31.41 -17.48 0.19
N ARG A 436 -30.16 -17.72 -0.23
CA ARG A 436 -29.48 -18.99 0.02
C ARG A 436 -29.29 -19.24 1.51
N ILE A 437 -28.76 -18.27 2.27
CA ILE A 437 -28.60 -18.40 3.72
C ILE A 437 -29.96 -18.64 4.40
N ARG A 438 -30.99 -17.90 4.00
CA ARG A 438 -32.35 -18.10 4.55
C ARG A 438 -32.87 -19.51 4.29
N LYS A 439 -32.64 -20.06 3.10
CA LYS A 439 -33.11 -21.40 2.70
C LYS A 439 -32.32 -22.53 3.35
N GLU A 440 -30.99 -22.42 3.36
CA GLU A 440 -30.08 -23.50 3.80
C GLU A 440 -29.90 -23.49 5.33
N GLU A 441 -29.75 -22.31 5.93
CA GLU A 441 -29.42 -22.15 7.35
C GLU A 441 -30.62 -21.74 8.22
N LYS A 442 -31.79 -21.45 7.61
CA LYS A 442 -33.05 -21.08 8.29
C LYS A 442 -32.91 -19.88 9.24
N ARG A 443 -32.09 -18.90 8.85
CA ARG A 443 -31.86 -17.66 9.59
C ARG A 443 -31.66 -16.48 8.63
N GLU A 444 -31.75 -15.26 9.14
CA GLU A 444 -31.39 -14.07 8.37
C GLU A 444 -29.86 -13.93 8.25
N ALA A 445 -29.42 -13.35 7.13
CA ALA A 445 -28.02 -13.06 6.86
C ALA A 445 -27.59 -11.74 7.52
N THR A 446 -26.39 -11.73 8.08
CA THR A 446 -25.69 -10.51 8.51
C THR A 446 -24.88 -9.96 7.36
N ILE A 447 -25.07 -8.68 7.03
CA ILE A 447 -24.49 -8.04 5.86
C ILE A 447 -23.69 -6.81 6.31
N ALA A 448 -22.47 -6.66 5.80
CA ALA A 448 -21.66 -5.47 5.97
C ALA A 448 -21.28 -4.84 4.63
N TYR A 449 -21.24 -3.51 4.60
CA TYR A 449 -20.61 -2.75 3.52
C TYR A 449 -19.35 -2.06 4.05
N LEU A 450 -18.19 -2.40 3.50
CA LEU A 450 -16.92 -1.71 3.80
C LEU A 450 -16.81 -0.49 2.87
N ALA A 451 -17.12 0.70 3.40
CA ALA A 451 -17.30 1.91 2.61
C ALA A 451 -15.99 2.55 2.11
N ASP A 452 -14.86 2.14 2.66
CA ASP A 452 -13.54 2.70 2.35
C ASP A 452 -12.64 1.72 1.60
N GLY A 453 -13.22 0.65 1.00
CA GLY A 453 -12.48 -0.30 0.17
C GLY A 453 -11.19 -0.82 0.85
N PRO A 454 -10.00 -0.62 0.26
CA PRO A 454 -8.73 -1.02 0.85
C PRO A 454 -8.12 -0.03 1.86
N TYR A 455 -8.76 1.13 2.10
CA TYR A 455 -8.21 2.22 2.91
C TYR A 455 -8.64 2.14 4.39
N GLY A 456 -9.89 1.73 4.64
CA GLY A 456 -10.40 1.44 5.98
C GLY A 456 -10.02 0.03 6.41
N ILE A 457 -9.39 -0.12 7.56
CA ILE A 457 -8.81 -1.39 8.02
C ILE A 457 -9.68 -1.96 9.16
N PRO A 458 -10.64 -2.85 8.86
CA PRO A 458 -11.40 -3.51 9.90
C PRO A 458 -10.49 -4.44 10.70
N PHE A 459 -10.72 -4.51 12.01
CA PHE A 459 -10.11 -5.49 12.87
C PHE A 459 -11.09 -5.89 13.97
N ILE A 460 -10.99 -7.13 14.44
CA ILE A 460 -11.68 -7.55 15.65
C ILE A 460 -10.72 -7.22 16.81
N PRO A 461 -11.05 -6.29 17.72
CA PRO A 461 -10.27 -6.10 18.95
C PRO A 461 -10.21 -7.45 19.66
N GLU A 462 -9.03 -7.84 20.13
CA GLU A 462 -8.85 -9.12 20.83
C GLU A 462 -9.96 -9.30 21.87
N ALA A 463 -10.80 -10.32 21.68
CA ALA A 463 -11.40 -10.98 22.83
C ALA A 463 -10.23 -11.69 23.50
N ASP A 464 -9.58 -10.99 24.45
CA ASP A 464 -8.46 -11.42 25.30
C ASP A 464 -7.69 -12.68 24.83
N ILE A 465 -6.46 -12.51 24.35
CA ILE A 465 -5.45 -13.59 24.36
C ILE A 465 -4.25 -13.14 25.20
#